data_AF-T0MEJ0-F1
#
_entry.id   AF-T0MEJ0-F1
#
_cell.length_a   1.000
_cell.length_b   1.000
_cell.length_c   1.000
_cell.angle_alpha   90.00
_cell.angle_beta   90.00
_cell.angle_gamma   90.00
#
_symmetry.space_group_name_H-M   'P 1'
#
loop_
_entity.id
_entity.type
_entity.pdbx_description
1 polymer ?
#
loop_
_entity_poly.entity_id
_entity_poly.type
_entity_poly.pdbx_seq_one_letter_code
_entity_poly.pdbx_strand_id
1 'polypeptide(L)'
;MAVDCFRKITKNDLVKLMDNAADLVRTSVDYKYILILLFIKRLSDGWKEEVEDAMSKIMEEAGIDESEAGKRAVSNEFHNFMVPENALCNNIRKDREKLKENMSRGINEIAKENKELDEIVNRIDFIDLRLQSIFYYMI
;
A
#
# COMPACT_ATOMS: atom_id res chain seq x y z
N MET A 1 35.25 -2.04 -20.94
CA MET A 1 35.44 -2.81 -19.68
C MET A 1 34.08 -3.02 -19.08
N ALA A 2 33.62 -4.27 -19.02
CA ALA A 2 32.33 -4.63 -18.44
C ALA A 2 32.49 -4.74 -16.91
N VAL A 3 31.74 -3.94 -16.17
CA VAL A 3 31.50 -4.14 -14.74
C VAL A 3 30.00 -3.98 -14.56
N ASP A 4 29.28 -5.10 -14.50
CA ASP A 4 28.55 -5.45 -13.29
C ASP A 4 27.92 -6.83 -13.47
N CYS A 5 28.51 -7.78 -12.74
CA CYS A 5 28.00 -9.13 -12.60
C CYS A 5 26.85 -9.07 -11.59
N PHE A 6 25.61 -9.33 -12.03
CA PHE A 6 24.46 -9.51 -11.13
C PHE A 6 24.81 -10.57 -10.08
N ARG A 7 25.20 -10.12 -8.88
CA ARG A 7 25.48 -11.02 -7.76
C ARG A 7 24.18 -11.74 -7.43
N LYS A 8 24.16 -13.05 -7.65
CA LYS A 8 22.99 -13.90 -7.37
C LYS A 8 22.64 -13.77 -5.89
N ILE A 9 21.53 -13.09 -5.60
CA ILE A 9 21.00 -12.92 -4.24
C ILE A 9 20.65 -14.31 -3.71
N THR A 10 21.25 -14.70 -2.59
CA THR A 10 20.92 -15.97 -1.94
C THR A 10 19.75 -15.79 -0.99
N LYS A 11 19.06 -16.89 -0.65
CA LYS A 11 17.99 -16.87 0.36
C LYS A 11 18.45 -16.24 1.68
N ASN A 12 19.69 -16.52 2.10
CA ASN A 12 20.26 -15.97 3.31
C ASN A 12 20.51 -14.46 3.24
N ASP A 13 20.86 -13.94 2.05
CA ASP A 13 21.01 -12.49 1.86
C ASP A 13 19.65 -11.80 1.97
N LEU A 14 18.58 -12.43 1.46
CA LEU A 14 17.21 -11.93 1.58
C LEU A 14 16.74 -11.90 3.04
N VAL A 15 16.98 -12.99 3.79
CA VAL A 15 16.63 -13.09 5.21
C VAL A 15 17.35 -12.02 6.02
N LYS A 16 18.67 -11.86 5.81
CA LYS A 16 19.45 -10.81 6.49
C LYS A 16 18.96 -9.40 6.17
N LEU A 17 18.60 -9.13 4.92
CA LEU A 17 18.06 -7.83 4.53
C LEU A 17 16.73 -7.54 5.25
N MET A 18 15.87 -8.56 5.35
CA MET A 18 14.59 -8.46 6.05
C MET A 18 14.77 -8.28 7.57
N ASP A 19 15.70 -9.02 8.20
CA ASP A 19 16.02 -8.88 9.62
C ASP A 19 16.57 -7.49 9.94
N ASN A 20 17.48 -6.97 9.10
CA ASN A 20 18.04 -5.63 9.26
C ASN A 20 16.99 -4.52 9.09
N ALA A 21 16.10 -4.68 8.11
CA ALA A 21 14.96 -3.78 7.94
C ALA A 21 14.05 -3.80 9.17
N ALA A 22 13.71 -4.99 9.67
CA ALA A 22 12.87 -5.14 10.86
C ALA A 22 13.53 -4.52 12.11
N ASP A 23 14.84 -4.69 12.29
CA ASP A 23 15.58 -4.10 13.41
C ASP A 23 15.68 -2.56 13.34
N LEU A 24 15.84 -2.00 12.13
CA LEU A 24 15.81 -0.56 11.90
C LEU A 24 14.48 0.05 12.32
N VAL A 25 13.37 -0.64 12.02
CA VAL A 25 12.04 -0.13 12.37
C VAL A 25 11.71 -0.37 13.84
N ARG A 26 12.10 -1.52 14.41
CA ARG A 26 11.90 -1.86 15.82
C ARG A 26 12.53 -0.88 16.80
N THR A 27 13.63 -0.23 16.41
CA THR A 27 14.36 0.73 17.26
C THR A 27 13.89 2.17 17.09
N SER A 28 13.18 2.47 16.00
CA SER A 28 12.95 3.84 15.57
C SER A 28 11.45 4.20 15.49
N VAL A 29 10.57 3.20 15.39
CA VAL A 29 9.12 3.36 15.23
C VAL A 29 8.37 2.34 16.08
N ASP A 30 7.30 2.79 16.74
CA ASP A 30 6.41 1.94 17.52
C ASP A 30 5.71 0.89 16.62
N TYR A 31 5.60 -0.36 17.07
CA TYR A 31 5.09 -1.50 16.30
C TYR A 31 3.69 -1.24 15.74
N LYS A 32 2.88 -0.42 16.43
CA LYS A 32 1.55 -0.02 15.99
C LYS A 32 1.57 0.62 14.60
N TYR A 33 2.63 1.37 14.27
CA TYR A 33 2.80 2.03 12.98
C TYR A 33 3.23 1.08 11.87
N ILE A 34 3.95 0.01 12.20
CA ILE A 34 4.28 -1.06 11.26
C ILE A 34 3.00 -1.80 10.85
N LEU A 35 2.17 -2.16 11.84
CA LEU A 35 0.94 -2.91 11.60
C LEU A 35 -0.01 -2.16 10.68
N ILE A 36 -0.22 -0.87 10.92
CA ILE A 36 -1.06 -0.02 10.08
C ILE A 36 -0.44 0.21 8.68
N LEU A 37 0.88 0.31 8.57
CA LEU A 37 1.57 0.37 7.27
C LEU A 37 1.32 -0.89 6.44
N LEU A 38 1.47 -2.06 7.08
CA LEU A 38 1.19 -3.36 6.45
C LEU A 38 -0.29 -3.50 6.10
N PHE A 39 -1.18 -3.01 6.96
CA PHE A 39 -2.61 -3.02 6.73
C PHE A 39 -2.99 -2.22 5.48
N ILE A 40 -2.49 -0.99 5.36
CA ILE A 40 -2.73 -0.13 4.18
C ILE A 40 -2.12 -0.75 2.92
N LYS A 41 -0.92 -1.34 3.02
CA LYS A 41 -0.33 -2.07 1.90
C LYS A 41 -1.22 -3.22 1.44
N ARG A 42 -1.76 -4.01 2.38
CA ARG A 42 -2.65 -5.13 2.05
C ARG A 42 -3.94 -4.66 1.41
N LEU A 43 -4.57 -3.60 1.93
CA LEU A 43 -5.77 -3.02 1.33
C LEU A 43 -5.50 -2.52 -0.10
N SER A 44 -4.40 -1.79 -0.30
CA SER A 44 -4.04 -1.28 -1.62
C SER A 44 -3.71 -2.39 -2.62
N ASP A 45 -3.15 -3.53 -2.18
CA ASP A 45 -2.87 -4.66 -3.07
C ASP A 45 -4.14 -5.44 -3.38
N GLY A 46 -4.93 -5.76 -2.36
CA GLY A 46 -6.20 -6.47 -2.53
C GLY A 46 -7.16 -5.71 -3.45
N TRP A 47 -7.22 -4.39 -3.31
CA TRP A 47 -8.00 -3.54 -4.21
C TRP A 47 -7.61 -3.73 -5.68
N LYS A 48 -6.31 -3.78 -6.00
CA LYS A 48 -5.86 -3.97 -7.39
C LYS A 48 -6.22 -5.36 -7.91
N GLU A 49 -6.00 -6.38 -7.08
CA GLU A 49 -6.39 -7.77 -7.40
C GLU A 49 -7.89 -7.86 -7.69
N GLU A 50 -8.73 -7.28 -6.84
CA GLU A 50 -10.19 -7.26 -7.01
C GLU A 50 -10.62 -6.48 -8.26
N VAL A 51 -9.97 -5.34 -8.57
CA VAL A 51 -10.29 -4.54 -9.77
C VAL A 51 -9.92 -5.32 -11.03
N GLU A 52 -8.75 -5.95 -11.08
CA GLU A 52 -8.30 -6.77 -12.21
C GLU A 52 -9.23 -7.97 -12.44
N ASP A 53 -9.65 -8.64 -11.36
CA ASP A 53 -10.59 -9.75 -11.41
C ASP A 53 -11.98 -9.32 -11.88
N ALA A 54 -12.50 -8.20 -11.35
CA ALA A 54 -13.80 -7.65 -11.72
C ALA A 54 -13.81 -7.20 -13.19
N MET A 55 -12.75 -6.52 -13.63
CA MET A 55 -12.59 -6.10 -15.03
C MET A 55 -12.62 -7.31 -15.96
N SER A 56 -11.85 -8.36 -15.64
CA SER A 56 -11.80 -9.59 -16.44
C SER A 56 -13.17 -10.25 -16.56
N LYS A 57 -13.91 -10.39 -15.45
CA LYS A 57 -15.27 -10.94 -15.45
C LYS A 57 -16.25 -10.12 -16.27
N ILE A 58 -16.22 -8.80 -16.13
CA ILE A 58 -17.10 -7.89 -16.88
C ILE A 58 -16.82 -7.98 -18.39
N MET A 59 -15.55 -8.08 -18.79
CA MET A 59 -15.17 -8.24 -20.18
C MET A 59 -15.66 -9.58 -20.75
N GLU A 60 -15.57 -10.67 -19.98
CA GLU A 60 -16.06 -12.00 -20.38
C GLU A 60 -17.59 -12.05 -20.52
N GLU A 61 -18.33 -11.43 -19.58
CA GLU A 61 -19.79 -11.50 -19.54
C GLU A 61 -20.47 -10.52 -20.49
N ALA A 62 -19.98 -9.28 -20.57
CA ALA A 62 -20.62 -8.20 -21.30
C ALA A 62 -19.97 -7.88 -22.65
N GLY A 63 -18.77 -8.40 -22.92
CA GLY A 63 -18.04 -8.17 -24.16
C GLY A 63 -17.71 -6.69 -24.42
N ILE A 64 -17.54 -5.90 -23.35
CA ILE A 64 -17.26 -4.47 -23.43
C ILE A 64 -15.76 -4.18 -23.49
N ASP A 65 -15.42 -2.99 -23.99
CA ASP A 65 -14.04 -2.49 -24.06
C ASP A 65 -13.40 -2.33 -22.66
N GLU A 66 -12.08 -2.53 -22.59
CA GLU A 66 -11.28 -2.49 -21.36
C GLU A 66 -11.47 -1.17 -20.58
N SER A 67 -11.58 -0.03 -21.27
CA SER A 67 -11.75 1.27 -20.60
C SER A 67 -13.08 1.37 -19.85
N GLU A 68 -14.15 0.82 -20.42
CA GLU A 68 -15.47 0.82 -19.81
C GLU A 68 -15.56 -0.25 -18.70
N ALA A 69 -14.93 -1.41 -18.92
CA ALA A 69 -14.81 -2.45 -17.90
C ALA A 69 -14.07 -1.94 -16.66
N GLY A 70 -12.95 -1.20 -16.83
CA GLY A 70 -12.19 -0.63 -15.72
C GLY A 70 -12.99 0.37 -14.88
N LYS A 71 -13.83 1.20 -15.51
CA LYS A 71 -14.70 2.14 -14.78
C LYS A 71 -15.76 1.41 -13.93
N ARG A 72 -16.28 0.29 -14.44
CA ARG A 72 -17.28 -0.51 -13.73
C ARG A 72 -16.67 -1.37 -12.65
N ALA A 73 -15.47 -1.88 -12.89
CA ALA A 73 -14.73 -2.73 -11.97
C ALA A 73 -14.49 -2.03 -10.63
N VAL A 74 -14.27 -0.71 -10.64
CA VAL A 74 -14.06 0.13 -9.44
C VAL A 74 -15.33 0.33 -8.58
N SER A 75 -16.50 -0.12 -9.05
CA SER A 75 -17.75 -0.01 -8.29
C SER A 75 -17.71 -0.81 -6.99
N ASN A 76 -18.31 -0.26 -5.93
CA ASN A 76 -18.39 -0.89 -4.61
C ASN A 76 -19.00 -2.31 -4.63
N GLU A 77 -19.77 -2.66 -5.67
CA GLU A 77 -20.38 -3.99 -5.82
C GLU A 77 -19.35 -5.13 -5.96
N PHE A 78 -18.13 -4.81 -6.40
CA PHE A 78 -17.07 -5.78 -6.63
C PHE A 78 -16.02 -5.84 -5.51
N HIS A 79 -16.16 -4.98 -4.49
CA HIS A 79 -15.12 -4.74 -3.50
C HIS A 79 -15.61 -4.86 -2.08
N ASN A 80 -14.78 -5.46 -1.23
CA ASN A 80 -15.07 -5.53 0.21
C ASN A 80 -14.78 -4.20 0.92
N PHE A 81 -13.72 -3.52 0.48
CA PHE A 81 -13.29 -2.23 1.02
C PHE A 81 -13.07 -1.25 -0.11
N MET A 82 -13.53 -0.01 0.05
CA MET A 82 -13.27 1.06 -0.91
C MET A 82 -11.88 1.65 -0.69
N VAL A 83 -11.02 1.62 -1.72
CA VAL A 83 -9.68 2.24 -1.66
C VAL A 83 -9.57 3.34 -2.70
N PRO A 84 -9.64 4.63 -2.29
CA PRO A 84 -9.48 5.76 -3.20
C PRO A 84 -8.14 5.72 -3.95
N GLU A 85 -8.14 6.20 -5.19
CA GLU A 85 -6.95 6.14 -6.05
C GLU A 85 -5.73 6.84 -5.41
N ASN A 86 -5.93 7.99 -4.79
CA ASN A 86 -4.87 8.73 -4.09
C ASN A 86 -4.37 8.02 -2.82
N ALA A 87 -5.14 7.08 -2.27
CA ALA A 87 -4.76 6.24 -1.14
C ALA A 87 -4.03 4.95 -1.55
N LEU A 88 -3.93 4.65 -2.85
CA LEU A 88 -3.14 3.51 -3.33
C LEU A 88 -1.65 3.72 -2.98
N CYS A 89 -1.00 2.67 -2.48
CA CYS A 89 0.40 2.75 -2.03
C CYS A 89 1.35 3.26 -3.13
N ASN A 90 1.09 2.93 -4.39
CA ASN A 90 1.89 3.42 -5.52
C ASN A 90 1.77 4.94 -5.66
N ASN A 91 0.58 5.51 -5.43
CA ASN A 91 0.33 6.94 -5.56
C ASN A 91 0.84 7.72 -4.35
N ILE A 92 0.67 7.18 -3.14
CA ILE A 92 1.25 7.74 -1.91
C ILE A 92 2.78 7.88 -2.03
N ARG A 93 3.45 6.89 -2.63
CA ARG A 93 4.92 6.83 -2.78
C ARG A 93 5.49 7.74 -3.87
N LYS A 94 4.67 8.34 -4.75
CA LYS A 94 5.15 9.18 -5.86
C LYS A 94 5.87 10.44 -5.35
N ASP A 95 5.37 11.03 -4.27
CA ASP A 95 5.96 12.22 -3.65
C ASP A 95 6.61 11.83 -2.30
N ARG A 96 7.94 11.67 -2.31
CA ARG A 96 8.70 11.26 -1.12
C ARG A 96 8.78 12.38 -0.07
N GLU A 97 8.73 13.65 -0.48
CA GLU A 97 8.81 14.78 0.45
C GLU A 97 7.52 14.89 1.26
N LYS A 98 6.38 14.64 0.61
CA LYS A 98 5.05 14.66 1.24
C LYS A 98 4.54 13.30 1.67
N LEU A 99 5.41 12.29 1.71
CA LEU A 99 5.02 10.91 1.97
C LEU A 99 4.20 10.75 3.25
N LYS A 100 4.59 11.42 4.33
CA LYS A 100 3.86 11.38 5.60
C LYS A 100 2.46 11.98 5.48
N GLU A 101 2.36 13.14 4.84
CA GLU A 101 1.09 13.85 4.65
C GLU A 101 0.15 13.05 3.73
N ASN A 102 0.69 12.52 2.63
CA ASN A 102 -0.05 11.70 1.68
C ASN A 102 -0.52 10.40 2.32
N MET A 103 0.30 9.80 3.18
CA MET A 103 -0.07 8.58 3.87
C MET A 103 -1.14 8.83 4.93
N SER A 104 -0.98 9.87 5.76
CA SER A 104 -2.01 10.30 6.71
C SER A 104 -3.34 10.61 6.00
N ARG A 105 -3.28 11.31 4.87
CA ARG A 105 -4.46 11.60 4.04
C ARG A 105 -5.13 10.34 3.49
N GLY A 106 -4.36 9.46 2.85
CA GLY A 106 -4.89 8.22 2.27
C GLY A 106 -5.52 7.30 3.32
N ILE A 107 -4.92 7.21 4.50
CA ILE A 107 -5.46 6.48 5.64
C ILE A 107 -6.82 7.04 6.07
N ASN A 108 -6.92 8.37 6.21
CA ASN A 108 -8.18 9.02 6.58
C ASN A 108 -9.26 8.89 5.49
N GLU A 109 -8.88 8.87 4.21
CA GLU A 109 -9.82 8.68 3.11
C GLU A 109 -10.35 7.24 3.07
N ILE A 110 -9.48 6.25 3.24
CA ILE A 110 -9.90 4.84 3.40
C ILE A 110 -10.86 4.71 4.59
N ALA A 111 -10.54 5.32 5.74
CA ALA A 111 -11.41 5.31 6.91
C ALA A 111 -12.80 5.92 6.65
N LYS A 112 -12.85 7.06 5.95
CA LYS A 112 -14.12 7.73 5.61
C LYS A 112 -15.02 6.91 4.70
N GLU A 113 -14.43 6.23 3.72
CA GLU A 113 -15.18 5.39 2.78
C GLU A 113 -15.59 4.04 3.40
N ASN A 114 -14.92 3.61 4.47
CA ASN A 114 -15.14 2.31 5.12
C ASN A 114 -15.40 2.49 6.62
N LYS A 115 -16.69 2.58 7.01
CA LYS A 115 -17.10 2.81 8.41
C LYS A 115 -16.49 1.84 9.42
N GLU A 116 -16.31 0.59 9.02
CA GLU A 116 -15.69 -0.45 9.86
C GLU A 116 -14.19 -0.23 10.11
N LEU A 117 -13.52 0.51 9.24
CA LEU A 117 -12.12 0.89 9.39
C LEU A 117 -11.93 2.20 10.15
N ASP A 118 -12.94 3.08 10.15
CA ASP A 118 -12.89 4.38 10.82
C ASP A 118 -12.53 4.28 12.31
N GLU A 119 -13.16 3.36 13.04
CA GLU A 119 -12.88 3.15 14.47
C GLU A 119 -11.50 2.55 14.76
N ILE A 120 -10.91 1.84 13.80
CA ILE A 120 -9.60 1.20 13.94
C ILE A 120 -8.49 2.21 13.63
N VAL A 121 -8.69 2.98 12.56
CA VAL A 121 -7.74 3.96 12.04
C VAL A 121 -7.63 5.18 12.94
N ASN A 122 -8.74 5.72 13.46
CA ASN A 122 -8.74 6.91 14.32
C ASN A 122 -8.04 6.72 15.66
N ARG A 123 -7.68 5.48 16.04
CA ARG A 123 -6.88 5.18 17.23
C ARG A 123 -5.39 5.45 17.04
N ILE A 124 -4.95 5.72 15.81
CA ILE A 124 -3.53 5.88 15.45
C ILE A 124 -3.33 7.27 14.84
N ASP A 125 -2.77 8.19 15.61
CA ASP A 125 -2.34 9.49 15.08
C ASP A 125 -0.92 9.38 14.50
N PHE A 126 -0.81 9.59 13.18
CA PHE A 126 0.45 9.55 12.44
C PHE A 126 1.23 10.87 12.46
N ILE A 127 0.69 11.93 13.07
CA ILE A 127 1.38 13.23 13.10
C ILE A 127 2.64 13.16 13.98
N ASP A 128 2.64 12.35 15.03
CA ASP A 128 3.79 12.17 15.95
C ASP A 128 4.88 11.23 15.43
N LEU A 129 4.71 10.66 14.23
CA LEU A 129 5.69 9.76 13.64
C LEU A 129 6.95 10.51 13.15
N ARG A 130 8.02 10.40 13.94
CA ARG A 130 9.37 10.91 13.61
C ARG A 130 10.07 10.05 12.55
N LEU A 131 9.62 10.19 11.31
CA LEU A 131 9.99 9.37 10.16
C LEU A 131 11.15 9.91 9.29
N GLN A 132 12.17 10.56 9.87
CA GLN A 132 13.26 11.12 9.03
C GLN A 132 14.26 10.08 8.50
N SER A 133 14.44 8.93 9.15
CA SER A 133 15.53 7.99 8.79
C SER A 133 15.06 6.67 8.16
N ILE A 134 13.83 6.20 8.46
CA ILE A 134 13.40 4.84 8.09
C ILE A 134 12.89 4.73 6.65
N PHE A 135 12.27 5.77 6.08
CA PHE A 135 11.80 5.73 4.70
C PHE A 135 12.93 5.66 3.66
N TYR A 136 14.15 6.05 4.04
CA TYR A 136 15.30 5.96 3.13
C TYR A 136 15.73 4.50 2.89
N TYR A 137 15.44 3.59 3.82
CA TYR A 137 15.99 2.23 3.82
C TYR A 137 14.96 1.11 3.71
N MET A 138 13.67 1.39 3.91
CA MET A 138 12.65 0.32 3.93
C MET A 138 11.63 0.36 2.79
N ILE A 139 11.71 1.33 1.88
CA ILE A 139 10.72 1.49 0.79
C ILE A 139 11.38 1.83 -0.56
#